data_AF-A0A812T1Y9-F1
#
_entry.id   AF-A0A812T1Y9-F1
#
_cell.length_a   1.000
_cell.length_b   1.000
_cell.length_c   1.000
_cell.angle_alpha   90.00
_cell.angle_beta   90.00
_cell.angle_gamma   90.00
#
_symmetry.space_group_name_H-M   'P 1'
#
loop_
_entity.id
_entity.type
_entity.pdbx_description
1 polymer ?
#
loop_
_entity_poly.entity_id
_entity_poly.type
_entity_poly.pdbx_seq_one_letter_code
_entity_poly.pdbx_strand_id
1 'polypeptide(L)'
;MRRIRIFASPLQCSPGQRNCALSFTRSQPAVRCDVVVRNLSTSTVHDDKPPSPICNADLARMVEEARSPLRGRGPGATEVAGPSHDYRYRATLRGWSMRLASSAKRRDHKKGRQSNIDANYLLDLVLEQGGLCAYSGIPMELLIPNSHWRVSIERINTRHGYLKGNCCLIAAEFNTAVRKMCDEAGAATGSAQWSKQKVQEVVHVRTGQLQVQRLQESIASARLRPSPSGPLSYRLFRGPDAEGRWLCVRCGSWKSQSQYSKRKASSNGLRATCKQCSYDVESAWLQTLRGHGIRLLTTARQRAGKGTWTGSFALDLDDLLGMLWLQGGRCYYSGVPLHCAAGPAHWVWSIERLDNSVTYTKENCVLIAQEFQTSDHSRNRAAYPVFGTAQWSRSKVNQVWGLYHEDCEARVVRGLPRPS
;
A
#
# COMPACT_ATOMS: atom_id res chain seq x y z
N MET A 1 -17.22 -1.44 -24.58
CA MET A 1 -16.20 -2.28 -23.93
C MET A 1 -14.82 -1.84 -24.42
N ARG A 2 -14.03 -1.14 -23.60
CA ARG A 2 -12.66 -0.78 -23.96
C ARG A 2 -11.78 -2.02 -23.74
N ARG A 3 -11.36 -2.68 -24.82
CA ARG A 3 -10.29 -3.69 -24.78
C ARG A 3 -9.04 -3.01 -24.23
N ILE A 4 -8.62 -3.37 -23.02
CA ILE A 4 -7.28 -3.02 -22.54
C ILE A 4 -6.33 -3.81 -23.42
N ARG A 5 -5.74 -3.16 -24.43
CA ARG A 5 -4.66 -3.77 -25.23
C ARG A 5 -3.44 -3.84 -24.33
N ILE A 6 -3.18 -5.03 -23.80
CA ILE A 6 -1.89 -5.36 -23.19
C ILE A 6 -0.92 -5.51 -24.35
N PHE A 7 -0.09 -4.49 -24.57
CA PHE A 7 1.09 -4.63 -25.42
C PHE A 7 2.09 -5.51 -24.66
N ALA A 8 2.09 -6.80 -24.95
CA ALA A 8 3.27 -7.62 -24.72
C ALA A 8 4.32 -7.18 -25.74
N SER A 9 5.42 -6.59 -25.29
CA SER A 9 6.58 -6.40 -26.16
C SER A 9 7.06 -7.77 -26.61
N PRO A 10 7.15 -8.05 -27.93
CA PRO A 10 7.73 -9.29 -28.39
C PRO A 10 9.23 -9.26 -28.07
N LEU A 11 9.67 -10.16 -27.19
CA LEU A 11 11.08 -10.52 -27.10
C LEU A 11 11.46 -11.16 -28.44
N GLN A 12 12.18 -10.43 -29.29
CA GLN A 12 12.76 -10.98 -30.51
C GLN A 12 13.88 -11.94 -30.12
N CYS A 13 13.62 -13.24 -30.25
CA CYS A 13 14.68 -14.25 -30.32
C CYS A 13 15.30 -14.20 -31.71
N SER A 14 16.61 -13.97 -31.79
CA SER A 14 17.39 -14.03 -33.02
C SER A 14 17.39 -15.44 -33.62
N PRO A 15 17.20 -15.63 -34.94
CA PRO A 15 17.26 -16.94 -35.57
C PRO A 15 18.69 -17.26 -36.00
N GLY A 16 19.22 -18.39 -35.55
CA GLY A 16 20.50 -18.90 -36.05
C GLY A 16 20.97 -20.20 -35.41
N GLN A 17 20.55 -21.33 -35.95
CA GLN A 17 21.41 -22.44 -36.44
C GLN A 17 20.73 -23.83 -36.42
N ARG A 18 20.43 -24.30 -37.65
CA ARG A 18 20.64 -25.62 -38.27
C ARG A 18 20.34 -26.93 -37.50
N ASN A 19 19.31 -27.61 -38.02
CA ASN A 19 19.16 -29.03 -38.38
C ASN A 19 20.13 -30.06 -37.76
N CYS A 20 19.57 -30.96 -36.96
CA CYS A 20 19.92 -32.39 -36.94
C CYS A 20 18.63 -33.19 -36.80
N ALA A 21 18.29 -33.96 -37.84
CA ALA A 21 17.20 -34.92 -37.82
C ALA A 21 17.69 -36.21 -37.14
N LEU A 22 17.04 -36.60 -36.04
CA LEU A 22 17.10 -37.97 -35.52
C LEU A 22 15.68 -38.41 -35.15
N SER A 23 15.22 -39.41 -35.88
CA SER A 23 14.02 -40.19 -35.62
C SER A 23 14.15 -40.97 -34.33
N PHE A 24 13.21 -40.78 -33.40
CA PHE A 24 13.01 -41.66 -32.24
C PHE A 24 11.52 -41.97 -32.09
N THR A 25 11.15 -43.21 -32.38
CA THR A 25 9.90 -43.82 -31.92
C THR A 25 10.06 -44.16 -30.44
N ARG A 26 9.26 -43.54 -29.57
CA ARG A 26 9.17 -43.95 -28.16
C ARG A 26 7.72 -43.92 -27.69
N SER A 27 7.27 -45.07 -27.23
CA SER A 27 6.01 -45.28 -26.52
C SER A 27 5.91 -44.36 -25.29
N GLN A 28 4.76 -43.70 -25.13
CA GLN A 28 4.48 -42.85 -23.97
C GLN A 28 4.09 -43.72 -22.77
N PRO A 29 4.81 -43.66 -21.63
CA PRO A 29 4.29 -44.16 -20.38
C PRO A 29 3.28 -43.17 -19.78
N ALA A 30 2.32 -43.71 -19.02
CA ALA A 30 1.32 -42.93 -18.32
C ALA A 30 1.94 -41.81 -17.46
N VAL A 31 1.51 -40.58 -17.69
CA VAL A 31 1.92 -39.39 -16.93
C VAL A 31 1.38 -39.51 -15.50
N ARG A 32 2.22 -39.98 -14.57
CA ARG A 32 2.00 -39.77 -13.13
C ARG A 32 2.26 -38.30 -12.84
N CYS A 33 1.21 -37.56 -12.48
CA CYS A 33 1.34 -36.24 -11.89
C CYS A 33 1.86 -36.38 -10.46
N ASP A 34 3.18 -36.57 -10.31
CA ASP A 34 3.83 -36.32 -9.03
C ASP A 34 3.80 -34.82 -8.80
N VAL A 35 2.86 -34.37 -7.96
CA VAL A 35 2.92 -33.02 -7.37
C VAL A 35 4.19 -33.00 -6.54
N VAL A 36 5.28 -32.53 -7.14
CA VAL A 36 6.55 -32.31 -6.45
C VAL A 36 6.29 -31.23 -5.40
N VAL A 37 5.91 -31.66 -4.20
CA VAL A 37 5.96 -30.83 -3.01
C VAL A 37 7.46 -30.59 -2.78
N ARG A 38 7.99 -29.55 -3.43
CA ARG A 38 9.36 -29.10 -3.19
C ARG A 38 9.46 -28.86 -1.70
N ASN A 39 10.35 -29.58 -1.02
CA ASN A 39 10.77 -29.26 0.34
C ASN A 39 11.40 -27.87 0.29
N LEU A 40 10.58 -26.84 0.53
CA LEU A 40 10.99 -25.45 0.51
C LEU A 40 12.00 -25.25 1.65
N SER A 41 13.28 -25.16 1.31
CA SER A 41 14.31 -24.72 2.26
C SER A 41 13.90 -23.35 2.78
N THR A 42 13.72 -23.24 4.09
CA THR A 42 13.30 -22.01 4.76
C THR A 42 14.24 -20.84 4.48
N SER A 43 15.51 -21.07 4.12
CA SER A 43 16.44 -19.98 3.80
C SER A 43 16.24 -19.34 2.41
N THR A 44 15.54 -20.02 1.48
CA THR A 44 15.31 -19.52 0.11
C THR A 44 13.98 -18.78 -0.07
N VAL A 45 13.11 -18.81 0.94
CA VAL A 45 11.75 -18.23 0.88
C VAL A 45 11.77 -16.69 1.05
N HIS A 46 12.94 -16.09 1.23
CA HIS A 46 13.08 -14.75 1.83
C HIS A 46 14.00 -13.80 1.05
N ASP A 47 14.32 -14.10 -0.21
CA ASP A 47 14.95 -13.09 -1.05
C ASP A 47 13.87 -12.05 -1.44
N ASP A 48 14.21 -10.77 -1.31
CA ASP A 48 13.37 -9.66 -1.77
C ASP A 48 13.15 -9.69 -3.29
N LYS A 49 13.83 -10.59 -4.02
CA LYS A 49 13.69 -10.78 -5.48
C LYS A 49 12.30 -11.27 -5.89
N PRO A 50 11.77 -10.80 -7.03
CA PRO A 50 10.59 -11.40 -7.62
C PRO A 50 10.86 -12.86 -8.00
N PRO A 51 9.81 -13.70 -8.01
CA PRO A 51 9.93 -15.04 -8.58
C PRO A 51 10.31 -14.94 -10.07
N SER A 52 10.92 -16.00 -10.60
CA SER A 52 11.14 -16.11 -12.04
C SER A 52 9.79 -16.11 -12.78
N PRO A 53 9.70 -15.48 -13.97
CA PRO A 53 8.50 -15.57 -14.80
C PRO A 53 8.13 -17.04 -15.09
N ILE A 54 6.85 -17.38 -14.92
CA ILE A 54 6.31 -18.68 -15.31
C ILE A 54 6.05 -18.64 -16.81
N CYS A 55 6.49 -19.65 -17.58
CA CYS A 55 6.19 -19.67 -19.01
C CYS A 55 4.68 -19.84 -19.25
N ASN A 56 4.17 -19.27 -20.34
CA ASN A 56 2.72 -19.27 -20.61
C ASN A 56 2.11 -20.69 -20.70
N ALA A 57 2.87 -21.68 -21.18
CA ALA A 57 2.40 -23.06 -21.26
C ALA A 57 2.24 -23.72 -19.88
N ASP A 58 3.21 -23.50 -18.98
CA ASP A 58 3.12 -23.98 -17.60
C ASP A 58 1.99 -23.27 -16.85
N LEU A 59 1.84 -21.95 -17.04
CA LEU A 59 0.77 -21.18 -16.43
C LEU A 59 -0.61 -21.66 -16.90
N ALA A 60 -0.78 -21.93 -18.20
CA ALA A 60 -1.98 -22.52 -18.76
C ALA A 60 -2.30 -23.89 -18.14
N ARG A 61 -1.29 -24.76 -18.01
CA ARG A 61 -1.44 -26.07 -17.36
C ARG A 61 -1.88 -25.94 -15.90
N MET A 62 -1.26 -25.03 -15.14
CA MET A 62 -1.63 -24.75 -13.75
C MET A 62 -3.07 -24.26 -13.61
N VAL A 63 -3.53 -23.41 -14.55
CA VAL A 63 -4.91 -22.91 -14.56
C VAL A 63 -5.90 -24.01 -14.92
N GLU A 64 -5.57 -24.86 -15.90
CA GLU A 64 -6.43 -25.98 -16.28
C GLU A 64 -6.56 -27.02 -15.15
N GLU A 65 -5.45 -27.31 -14.47
CA GLU A 65 -5.46 -28.13 -13.25
C GLU A 65 -6.33 -27.50 -12.16
N ALA A 66 -6.23 -26.18 -11.97
CA ALA A 66 -7.05 -25.47 -10.98
C ALA A 66 -8.54 -25.49 -11.32
N ARG A 67 -8.92 -25.55 -12.61
CA ARG A 67 -10.31 -25.66 -13.07
C ARG A 67 -10.85 -27.07 -12.98
N SER A 68 -10.00 -28.07 -13.22
CA SER A 68 -10.36 -29.48 -13.20
C SER A 68 -11.11 -29.83 -11.91
N PRO A 69 -12.24 -30.56 -11.98
CA PRO A 69 -12.94 -31.03 -10.79
C PRO A 69 -11.98 -31.74 -9.84
N LEU A 70 -12.15 -31.55 -8.53
CA LEU A 70 -11.42 -32.35 -7.56
C LEU A 70 -11.73 -33.82 -7.88
N ARG A 71 -10.72 -34.60 -8.26
CA ARG A 71 -10.89 -36.04 -8.43
C ARG A 71 -11.42 -36.54 -7.11
N GLY A 72 -12.68 -36.98 -7.10
CA GLY A 72 -13.36 -37.40 -5.89
C GLY A 72 -12.46 -38.39 -5.17
N ARG A 73 -12.16 -38.15 -3.90
CA ARG A 73 -11.54 -39.17 -3.08
C ARG A 73 -12.45 -40.39 -3.18
N GLY A 74 -11.89 -41.51 -3.64
CA GLY A 74 -12.65 -42.73 -3.80
C GLY A 74 -13.43 -43.05 -2.51
N PRO A 75 -14.64 -43.63 -2.64
CA PRO A 75 -15.44 -44.03 -1.48
C PRO A 75 -14.60 -45.00 -0.63
N GLY A 76 -14.09 -44.53 0.51
CA GLY A 76 -13.21 -45.30 1.40
C GLY A 76 -12.09 -44.51 2.09
N ALA A 77 -11.76 -43.30 1.65
CA ALA A 77 -10.72 -42.50 2.30
C ALA A 77 -11.25 -41.67 3.49
N THR A 78 -11.52 -42.33 4.62
CA THR A 78 -11.75 -41.69 5.93
C THR A 78 -10.44 -41.18 6.51
N GLU A 79 -9.86 -40.12 5.95
CA GLU A 79 -8.81 -39.38 6.65
C GLU A 79 -9.44 -38.30 7.51
N VAL A 80 -9.07 -38.30 8.79
CA VAL A 80 -9.31 -37.19 9.72
C VAL A 80 -8.63 -35.95 9.13
N ALA A 81 -9.43 -34.98 8.68
CA ALA A 81 -8.95 -33.73 8.09
C ALA A 81 -8.19 -32.91 9.15
N GLY A 82 -6.88 -33.19 9.29
CA GLY A 82 -6.02 -32.41 10.15
C GLY A 82 -5.85 -30.97 9.62
N PRO A 83 -5.51 -30.00 10.50
CA PRO A 83 -5.30 -28.59 10.14
C PRO A 83 -4.23 -28.37 9.04
N SER A 84 -3.36 -29.35 8.78
CA SER A 84 -2.38 -29.35 7.68
C SER A 84 -3.02 -29.33 6.28
N HIS A 85 -4.21 -29.92 6.11
CA HIS A 85 -4.87 -30.03 4.81
C HIS A 85 -5.32 -28.65 4.26
N ASP A 86 -5.76 -27.75 5.14
CA ASP A 86 -6.16 -26.40 4.77
C ASP A 86 -4.98 -25.59 4.23
N TYR A 87 -3.77 -25.73 4.80
CA TYR A 87 -2.59 -25.02 4.28
C TYR A 87 -2.19 -25.48 2.88
N ARG A 88 -2.16 -26.79 2.63
CA ARG A 88 -1.82 -27.34 1.30
C ARG A 88 -2.81 -26.89 0.24
N TYR A 89 -4.11 -26.97 0.53
CA TYR A 89 -5.14 -26.49 -0.39
C TYR A 89 -4.98 -25.00 -0.70
N ARG A 90 -4.67 -24.19 0.33
CA ARG A 90 -4.44 -22.75 0.20
C ARG A 90 -3.23 -22.39 -0.66
N ALA A 91 -2.26 -23.28 -0.77
CA ALA A 91 -1.08 -23.15 -1.62
C ALA A 91 -1.30 -23.65 -3.06
N THR A 92 -2.52 -24.05 -3.42
CA THR A 92 -2.90 -24.34 -4.82
C THR A 92 -3.51 -23.11 -5.47
N LEU A 93 -3.41 -22.99 -6.80
CA LEU A 93 -4.02 -21.90 -7.55
C LEU A 93 -5.57 -21.92 -7.45
N ARG A 94 -6.17 -23.10 -7.35
CA ARG A 94 -7.61 -23.28 -7.06
C ARG A 94 -7.98 -22.73 -5.68
N GLY A 95 -7.28 -23.17 -4.63
CA GLY A 95 -7.55 -22.71 -3.26
C GLY A 95 -7.25 -21.23 -3.05
N TRP A 96 -6.25 -20.69 -3.74
CA TRP A 96 -5.97 -19.26 -3.79
C TRP A 96 -7.14 -18.47 -4.42
N SER A 97 -7.54 -18.80 -5.65
CA SER A 97 -8.56 -18.06 -6.40
C SER A 97 -9.91 -18.07 -5.69
N MET A 98 -10.33 -19.22 -5.16
CA MET A 98 -11.57 -19.33 -4.38
C MET A 98 -11.57 -18.44 -3.13
N ARG A 99 -10.48 -18.43 -2.36
CA ARG A 99 -10.37 -17.57 -1.16
C ARG A 99 -10.34 -16.10 -1.50
N LEU A 100 -9.63 -15.73 -2.57
CA LEU A 100 -9.49 -14.34 -2.98
C LEU A 100 -10.83 -13.78 -3.46
N ALA A 101 -11.56 -14.51 -4.30
CA ALA A 101 -12.91 -14.16 -4.74
C ALA A 101 -13.87 -14.03 -3.55
N SER A 102 -13.87 -15.00 -2.64
CA SER A 102 -14.73 -14.98 -1.45
C SER A 102 -14.42 -13.78 -0.54
N SER A 103 -13.14 -13.49 -0.33
CA SER A 103 -12.69 -12.36 0.47
C SER A 103 -13.08 -11.02 -0.15
N ALA A 104 -12.97 -10.89 -1.47
CA ALA A 104 -13.41 -9.72 -2.21
C ALA A 104 -14.93 -9.49 -2.09
N LYS A 105 -15.75 -10.53 -2.33
CA LYS A 105 -17.21 -10.46 -2.15
C LYS A 105 -17.60 -10.01 -0.75
N ARG A 106 -17.00 -10.61 0.29
CA ARG A 106 -17.25 -10.23 1.68
C ARG A 106 -16.89 -8.77 1.97
N ARG A 107 -15.77 -8.27 1.43
CA ARG A 107 -15.34 -6.87 1.60
C ARG A 107 -16.31 -5.89 0.96
N ASP A 108 -16.88 -6.24 -0.19
CA ASP A 108 -17.86 -5.40 -0.87
C ASP A 108 -19.24 -5.46 -0.22
N HIS A 109 -19.70 -6.65 0.18
CA HIS A 109 -20.93 -6.80 0.97
C HIS A 109 -20.88 -5.93 2.24
N LYS A 110 -19.79 -5.98 3.01
CA LYS A 110 -19.60 -5.14 4.21
C LYS A 110 -19.66 -3.63 3.91
N LYS A 111 -19.37 -3.23 2.67
CA LYS A 111 -19.37 -1.83 2.22
C LYS A 111 -20.61 -1.47 1.38
N GLY A 112 -21.59 -2.36 1.26
CA GLY A 112 -22.78 -2.16 0.40
C GLY A 112 -22.45 -2.01 -1.09
N ARG A 113 -21.37 -2.63 -1.58
CA ARG A 113 -20.97 -2.59 -3.00
C ARG A 113 -21.29 -3.91 -3.69
N GLN A 114 -21.53 -3.84 -5.00
CA GLN A 114 -21.77 -5.01 -5.83
C GLN A 114 -20.46 -5.75 -6.14
N SER A 115 -20.51 -7.08 -6.22
CA SER A 115 -19.39 -7.91 -6.67
C SER A 115 -19.89 -9.11 -7.46
N ASN A 116 -19.27 -9.38 -8.61
CA ASN A 116 -19.60 -10.52 -9.47
C ASN A 116 -18.36 -11.33 -9.91
N ILE A 117 -17.21 -11.12 -9.27
CA ILE A 117 -16.03 -11.95 -9.53
C ILE A 117 -16.19 -13.34 -8.93
N ASP A 118 -15.61 -14.35 -9.57
CA ASP A 118 -15.57 -15.73 -9.11
C ASP A 118 -14.14 -16.29 -9.27
N ALA A 119 -13.92 -17.53 -8.86
CA ALA A 119 -12.60 -18.15 -8.94
C ALA A 119 -12.10 -18.27 -10.39
N ASN A 120 -12.98 -18.65 -11.33
CA ASN A 120 -12.63 -18.84 -12.73
C ASN A 120 -12.20 -17.52 -13.38
N TYR A 121 -12.90 -16.43 -13.09
CA TYR A 121 -12.52 -15.10 -13.54
C TYR A 121 -11.13 -14.67 -13.03
N LEU A 122 -10.76 -15.03 -11.80
CA LEU A 122 -9.41 -14.75 -11.30
C LEU A 122 -8.35 -15.60 -12.01
N LEU A 123 -8.68 -16.84 -12.37
CA LEU A 123 -7.80 -17.68 -13.19
C LEU A 123 -7.66 -17.13 -14.62
N ASP A 124 -8.73 -16.60 -15.21
CA ASP A 124 -8.69 -15.88 -16.49
C ASP A 124 -7.73 -14.68 -16.40
N LEU A 125 -7.83 -13.87 -15.34
CA LEU A 125 -6.90 -12.75 -15.13
C LEU A 125 -5.43 -13.19 -14.98
N VAL A 126 -5.17 -14.34 -14.36
CA VAL A 126 -3.81 -14.90 -14.29
C VAL A 126 -3.27 -15.18 -15.69
N LEU A 127 -4.06 -15.80 -16.56
CA LEU A 127 -3.67 -16.08 -17.94
C LEU A 127 -3.53 -14.80 -18.77
N GLU A 128 -4.52 -13.91 -18.72
CA GLU A 128 -4.54 -12.65 -19.45
C GLU A 128 -3.32 -11.78 -19.13
N GLN A 129 -2.87 -11.79 -17.87
CA GLN A 129 -1.70 -11.04 -17.42
C GLN A 129 -0.38 -11.83 -17.48
N GLY A 130 -0.39 -13.10 -17.89
CA GLY A 130 0.80 -13.96 -17.91
C GLY A 130 1.45 -14.15 -16.54
N GLY A 131 0.67 -14.08 -15.45
CA GLY A 131 1.20 -14.14 -14.07
C GLY A 131 1.98 -12.89 -13.64
N LEU A 132 1.91 -11.80 -14.41
CA LEU A 132 2.62 -10.55 -14.12
C LEU A 132 1.72 -9.52 -13.43
N CYS A 133 2.34 -8.66 -12.61
CA CYS A 133 1.68 -7.52 -11.98
C CYS A 133 1.18 -6.53 -13.04
N ALA A 134 -0.10 -6.17 -13.01
CA ALA A 134 -0.71 -5.27 -14.00
C ALA A 134 -0.08 -3.85 -14.03
N TYR A 135 0.54 -3.42 -12.93
CA TYR A 135 1.15 -2.09 -12.84
C TYR A 135 2.63 -2.07 -13.21
N SER A 136 3.42 -3.00 -12.66
CA SER A 136 4.88 -3.01 -12.81
C SER A 136 5.41 -4.02 -13.82
N GLY A 137 4.60 -5.00 -14.24
CA GLY A 137 5.06 -6.11 -15.08
C GLY A 137 5.92 -7.15 -14.35
N ILE A 138 6.13 -6.99 -13.03
CA ILE A 138 6.92 -7.92 -12.22
C ILE A 138 6.17 -9.26 -12.06
N PRO A 139 6.84 -10.41 -12.19
CA PRO A 139 6.25 -11.71 -11.89
C PRO A 139 5.72 -11.78 -10.46
N MET A 140 4.51 -12.28 -10.29
CA MET A 140 3.88 -12.40 -8.97
C MET A 140 4.02 -13.83 -8.43
N GLU A 141 4.15 -13.94 -7.11
CA GLU A 141 4.07 -15.23 -6.42
C GLU A 141 2.60 -15.64 -6.24
N LEU A 142 2.22 -16.76 -6.86
CA LEU A 142 0.83 -17.22 -6.95
C LEU A 142 0.47 -18.28 -5.89
N LEU A 143 1.46 -19.04 -5.42
CA LEU A 143 1.22 -20.27 -4.66
C LEU A 143 1.72 -20.17 -3.22
N ILE A 144 2.78 -19.41 -2.96
CA ILE A 144 3.36 -19.30 -1.63
C ILE A 144 2.62 -18.21 -0.83
N PRO A 145 1.87 -18.56 0.23
CA PRO A 145 1.20 -17.55 1.05
C PRO A 145 2.23 -16.76 1.87
N ASN A 146 1.96 -15.46 2.05
CA ASN A 146 2.84 -14.54 2.80
C ASN A 146 4.27 -14.48 2.26
N SER A 147 4.46 -14.65 0.96
CA SER A 147 5.73 -14.37 0.29
C SER A 147 5.82 -12.91 -0.15
N HIS A 148 7.03 -12.49 -0.51
CA HIS A 148 7.22 -11.30 -1.33
C HIS A 148 6.53 -11.45 -2.68
N TRP A 149 6.14 -10.32 -3.28
CA TRP A 149 5.51 -10.25 -4.60
C TRP A 149 4.22 -11.07 -4.73
N ARG A 150 3.60 -11.43 -3.60
CA ARG A 150 2.38 -12.23 -3.60
C ARG A 150 1.29 -11.52 -4.40
N VAL A 151 0.54 -12.28 -5.17
CA VAL A 151 -0.57 -11.74 -5.95
C VAL A 151 -1.68 -11.19 -5.05
N SER A 152 -2.24 -10.07 -5.47
CA SER A 152 -3.34 -9.36 -4.83
C SER A 152 -4.34 -8.89 -5.88
N ILE A 153 -5.62 -8.82 -5.51
CA ILE A 153 -6.65 -8.25 -6.39
C ILE A 153 -6.83 -6.77 -6.10
N GLU A 154 -6.79 -5.95 -7.15
CA GLU A 154 -7.01 -4.52 -7.07
C GLU A 154 -8.14 -4.07 -7.98
N ARG A 155 -8.89 -3.06 -7.53
CA ARG A 155 -9.93 -2.41 -8.33
C ARG A 155 -9.30 -1.35 -9.21
N ILE A 156 -9.61 -1.38 -10.51
CA ILE A 156 -9.19 -0.33 -11.45
C ILE A 156 -9.88 0.99 -11.08
N ASN A 157 -11.19 0.96 -10.88
CA ASN A 157 -11.97 2.07 -10.34
C ASN A 157 -12.49 1.73 -8.95
N THR A 158 -12.06 2.50 -7.95
CA THR A 158 -12.38 2.28 -6.53
C THR A 158 -13.82 2.63 -6.15
N ARG A 159 -14.53 3.39 -7.01
CA ARG A 159 -15.95 3.73 -6.84
C ARG A 159 -16.86 2.51 -7.00
N HIS A 160 -16.49 1.57 -7.86
CA HIS A 160 -17.21 0.32 -8.03
C HIS A 160 -16.66 -0.76 -7.10
N GLY A 161 -17.40 -1.86 -6.96
CA GLY A 161 -16.88 -3.05 -6.28
C GLY A 161 -15.95 -3.86 -7.17
N TYR A 162 -15.68 -5.09 -6.73
CA TYR A 162 -14.96 -6.12 -7.47
C TYR A 162 -15.90 -6.70 -8.51
N LEU A 163 -15.96 -6.03 -9.66
CA LEU A 163 -16.72 -6.42 -10.83
C LEU A 163 -15.77 -6.97 -11.91
N LYS A 164 -16.22 -7.96 -12.69
CA LYS A 164 -15.53 -8.43 -13.89
C LYS A 164 -15.27 -7.24 -14.83
N GLY A 165 -14.02 -7.06 -15.24
CA GLY A 165 -13.56 -5.91 -16.03
C GLY A 165 -13.18 -4.66 -15.22
N ASN A 166 -13.48 -4.60 -13.92
CA ASN A 166 -13.03 -3.55 -13.01
C ASN A 166 -11.93 -4.03 -12.04
N CYS A 167 -11.32 -5.18 -12.32
CA CYS A 167 -10.29 -5.76 -11.46
C CYS A 167 -9.06 -6.09 -12.29
N CYS A 168 -7.91 -6.05 -11.64
CA CYS A 168 -6.65 -6.57 -12.15
C CYS A 168 -5.89 -7.25 -11.00
N LEU A 169 -4.90 -8.06 -11.35
CA LEU A 169 -3.98 -8.66 -10.39
C LEU A 169 -2.71 -7.81 -10.30
N ILE A 170 -2.30 -7.50 -9.08
CA ILE A 170 -1.09 -6.72 -8.78
C ILE A 170 -0.26 -7.44 -7.72
N ALA A 171 1.04 -7.18 -7.66
CA ALA A 171 1.82 -7.58 -6.50
C ALA A 171 1.32 -6.83 -5.25
N ALA A 172 1.26 -7.49 -4.10
CA ALA A 172 0.68 -6.94 -2.89
C ALA A 172 1.40 -5.69 -2.39
N GLU A 173 2.66 -5.51 -2.75
CA GLU A 173 3.48 -4.30 -2.55
C GLU A 173 2.80 -3.04 -3.14
N PHE A 174 2.02 -3.18 -4.21
CA PHE A 174 1.29 -2.06 -4.80
C PHE A 174 -0.14 -1.90 -4.23
N ASN A 175 -0.57 -2.78 -3.33
CA ASN A 175 -1.91 -2.71 -2.73
C ASN A 175 -1.92 -1.84 -1.47
N THR A 176 -1.65 -0.56 -1.67
CA THR A 176 -1.59 0.44 -0.60
C THR A 176 -2.99 0.91 -0.23
N ALA A 177 -3.27 1.00 1.07
CA ALA A 177 -4.56 1.45 1.56
C ALA A 177 -4.78 2.93 1.20
N VAL A 178 -5.75 3.19 0.35
CA VAL A 178 -6.13 4.56 -0.01
C VAL A 178 -6.94 5.17 1.13
N ARG A 179 -6.44 6.27 1.71
CA ARG A 179 -7.22 7.09 2.64
C ARG A 179 -8.36 7.72 1.85
N LYS A 180 -9.61 7.44 2.22
CA LYS A 180 -10.77 8.10 1.61
C LYS A 180 -10.68 9.59 1.91
N MET A 181 -10.26 10.37 0.93
CA MET A 181 -10.63 11.77 0.85
C MET A 181 -11.94 11.77 0.08
N CYS A 182 -13.03 12.12 0.76
CA CYS A 182 -14.29 12.38 0.08
C CYS A 182 -14.16 13.79 -0.48
N ASP A 183 -14.09 13.94 -1.79
CA ASP A 183 -14.47 15.24 -2.37
C ASP A 183 -16.00 15.40 -2.30
N GLU A 184 -16.49 16.60 -2.57
CA GLU A 184 -17.94 16.90 -2.59
C GLU A 184 -18.70 16.04 -3.63
N ALA A 185 -17.99 15.52 -4.64
CA ALA A 185 -18.53 14.64 -5.68
C ALA A 185 -18.46 13.13 -5.31
N GLY A 186 -17.94 12.77 -4.13
CA GLY A 186 -17.76 11.38 -3.70
C GLY A 186 -16.71 10.58 -4.48
N ALA A 187 -15.90 11.20 -5.32
CA ALA A 187 -14.70 10.61 -5.91
C ALA A 187 -13.61 10.41 -4.85
N ALA A 188 -13.22 9.17 -4.64
CA ALA A 188 -11.97 8.88 -3.94
C ALA A 188 -10.79 9.12 -4.88
N THR A 189 -10.37 10.38 -5.07
CA THR A 189 -9.08 10.75 -5.66
C THR A 189 -8.00 10.66 -4.59
N GLY A 190 -7.80 9.44 -4.09
CA GLY A 190 -6.76 9.22 -3.09
C GLY A 190 -5.41 9.10 -3.77
N SER A 191 -4.51 10.01 -3.42
CA SER A 191 -3.21 10.14 -4.07
C SER A 191 -2.28 8.97 -3.87
N ALA A 192 -2.43 8.17 -2.81
CA ALA A 192 -1.55 7.05 -2.50
C ALA A 192 -1.83 5.77 -3.33
N GLN A 193 -2.87 5.77 -4.19
CA GLN A 193 -3.14 4.61 -5.05
C GLN A 193 -2.05 4.48 -6.11
N TRP A 194 -1.57 3.25 -6.30
CA TRP A 194 -0.69 2.91 -7.41
C TRP A 194 -1.48 2.78 -8.72
N SER A 195 -0.84 3.17 -9.82
CA SER A 195 -1.31 2.96 -11.19
C SER A 195 -0.11 2.63 -12.07
N LYS A 196 -0.36 2.07 -13.26
CA LYS A 196 0.70 1.82 -14.24
C LYS A 196 1.49 3.09 -14.58
N GLN A 197 0.77 4.19 -14.80
CA GLN A 197 1.37 5.49 -15.07
C GLN A 197 2.27 5.94 -13.92
N LYS A 198 1.78 5.86 -12.67
CA LYS A 198 2.57 6.25 -11.51
C LYS A 198 3.83 5.39 -11.35
N VAL A 199 3.74 4.07 -11.58
CA VAL A 199 4.93 3.20 -11.56
C VAL A 199 5.97 3.67 -12.57
N GLN A 200 5.56 4.11 -13.76
CA GLN A 200 6.48 4.66 -14.76
C GLN A 200 7.06 6.02 -14.33
N GLU A 201 6.26 6.87 -13.69
CA GLU A 201 6.68 8.20 -13.23
C GLU A 201 7.75 8.17 -12.13
N VAL A 202 7.82 7.11 -11.31
CA VAL A 202 8.80 7.01 -10.21
C VAL A 202 10.24 7.25 -10.68
N VAL A 203 10.62 6.72 -11.85
CA VAL A 203 11.99 6.86 -12.39
C VAL A 203 12.32 8.33 -12.65
N HIS A 204 11.36 9.08 -13.21
CA HIS A 204 11.52 10.50 -13.48
C HIS A 204 11.48 11.32 -12.18
N VAL A 205 10.50 11.03 -11.31
CA VAL A 205 10.30 11.78 -10.07
C VAL A 205 11.48 11.64 -9.11
N ARG A 206 12.05 10.43 -8.97
CA ARG A 206 13.19 10.21 -8.06
C ARG A 206 14.48 10.87 -8.52
N THR A 207 14.63 11.13 -9.83
CA THR A 207 15.82 11.80 -10.41
C THR A 207 15.68 13.32 -10.48
N GLY A 208 14.45 13.85 -10.33
CA GLY A 208 14.20 15.29 -10.29
C GLY A 208 14.96 16.01 -9.17
N GLN A 209 15.45 17.22 -9.45
CA GLN A 209 16.13 18.05 -8.45
C GLN A 209 15.17 18.51 -7.35
N LEU A 210 15.63 18.49 -6.10
CA LEU A 210 14.89 18.99 -4.96
C LEU A 210 15.43 20.36 -4.55
N GLN A 211 14.54 21.31 -4.28
CA GLN A 211 14.89 22.66 -3.85
C GLN A 211 15.27 22.66 -2.36
N VAL A 212 16.51 22.29 -2.05
CA VAL A 212 17.01 22.09 -0.67
C VAL A 212 16.84 23.35 0.20
N GLN A 213 17.02 24.54 -0.36
CA GLN A 213 16.81 25.81 0.36
C GLN A 213 15.35 25.96 0.83
N ARG A 214 14.37 25.69 -0.04
CA ARG A 214 12.94 25.72 0.33
C ARG A 214 12.59 24.69 1.39
N LEU A 215 13.25 23.52 1.35
CA LEU A 215 13.10 22.50 2.39
C LEU A 215 13.62 23.01 3.73
N GLN A 216 14.82 23.60 3.76
CA GLN A 216 15.42 24.18 4.96
C GLN A 216 14.54 25.28 5.56
N GLU A 217 14.04 26.20 4.73
CA GLU A 217 13.10 27.25 5.15
C GLU A 217 11.81 26.67 5.73
N SER A 218 11.26 25.63 5.09
CA SER A 218 10.05 24.95 5.56
C SER A 218 10.28 24.29 6.92
N ILE A 219 11.43 23.63 7.12
CA ILE A 219 11.84 23.02 8.40
C ILE A 219 12.00 24.09 9.47
N ALA A 220 12.69 25.19 9.17
CA ALA A 220 12.88 26.31 10.10
C ALA A 220 11.52 26.92 10.52
N SER A 221 10.63 27.17 9.55
CA SER A 221 9.27 27.65 9.81
C SER A 221 8.46 26.67 10.68
N ALA A 222 8.61 25.37 10.43
CA ALA A 222 7.92 24.34 11.19
C ALA A 222 8.39 24.26 12.65
N ARG A 223 9.66 24.57 12.94
CA ARG A 223 10.20 24.65 14.32
C ARG A 223 9.69 25.87 15.06
N LEU A 224 9.75 27.04 14.42
CA LEU A 224 9.46 28.33 15.06
C LEU A 224 7.99 28.57 15.37
N ARG A 225 7.06 28.02 14.57
CA ARG A 225 5.64 28.36 14.73
C ARG A 225 5.08 27.78 16.03
N PRO A 226 4.56 28.63 16.96
CA PRO A 226 3.76 28.12 18.07
C PRO A 226 2.53 27.40 17.50
N SER A 227 2.05 26.39 18.22
CA SER A 227 0.78 25.76 17.87
C SER A 227 -0.29 26.85 17.70
N PRO A 228 -1.13 26.83 16.65
CA PRO A 228 -2.12 27.88 16.36
C PRO A 228 -3.17 28.11 17.47
N SER A 229 -3.06 27.40 18.59
CA SER A 229 -3.91 27.42 19.76
C SER A 229 -3.61 28.60 20.69
N GLY A 230 -3.60 29.82 20.15
CA GLY A 230 -4.03 30.95 20.97
C GLY A 230 -5.55 30.81 21.14
N PRO A 231 -6.09 30.65 22.37
CA PRO A 231 -7.53 30.66 22.53
C PRO A 231 -8.03 32.03 22.08
N LEU A 232 -8.73 32.07 20.95
CA LEU A 232 -9.55 33.23 20.62
C LEU A 232 -10.63 33.29 21.70
N SER A 233 -10.38 34.10 22.73
CA SER A 233 -11.28 34.34 23.85
C SER A 233 -12.45 35.19 23.38
N TYR A 234 -13.31 34.61 22.56
CA TYR A 234 -14.63 35.18 22.33
C TYR A 234 -15.54 34.72 23.46
N ARG A 235 -15.59 35.50 24.56
CA ARG A 235 -16.64 35.40 25.59
C ARG A 235 -17.96 36.03 25.10
N LEU A 236 -18.32 35.82 23.83
CA LEU A 236 -19.61 36.25 23.34
C LEU A 236 -20.64 35.19 23.72
N PHE A 237 -21.68 35.61 24.43
CA PHE A 237 -22.86 34.79 24.63
C PHE A 237 -23.36 34.32 23.27
N ARG A 238 -23.51 33.00 23.13
CA ARG A 238 -23.91 32.35 21.88
C ARG A 238 -25.16 31.53 22.14
N GLY A 239 -26.31 32.15 21.90
CA GLY A 239 -27.61 31.48 21.84
C GLY A 239 -28.01 31.16 20.39
N PRO A 240 -29.01 30.29 20.19
CA PRO A 240 -29.66 30.14 18.89
C PRO A 240 -30.49 31.39 18.53
N ASP A 241 -30.79 31.58 17.24
CA ASP A 241 -31.78 32.56 16.78
C ASP A 241 -33.22 32.06 17.01
N ALA A 242 -34.21 32.85 16.56
CA ALA A 242 -35.62 32.49 16.65
C ALA A 242 -35.96 31.17 15.90
N GLU A 243 -35.17 30.81 14.87
CA GLU A 243 -35.33 29.58 14.11
C GLU A 243 -34.50 28.40 14.66
N GLY A 244 -33.85 28.53 15.82
CA GLY A 244 -33.03 27.48 16.40
C GLY A 244 -31.68 27.26 15.71
N ARG A 245 -31.27 28.14 14.79
CA ARG A 245 -29.97 28.12 14.12
C ARG A 245 -28.93 28.76 15.02
N TRP A 246 -27.67 28.46 14.79
CA TRP A 246 -26.54 28.93 15.59
C TRP A 246 -25.59 29.74 14.72
N LEU A 247 -25.08 30.85 15.22
CA LEU A 247 -24.12 31.70 14.51
C LEU A 247 -22.72 31.07 14.53
N CYS A 248 -22.11 30.77 13.38
CA CYS A 248 -20.71 30.38 13.31
C CYS A 248 -19.81 31.59 13.59
N VAL A 249 -18.98 31.55 14.64
CA VAL A 249 -18.12 32.70 14.98
C VAL A 249 -17.00 32.98 13.97
N ARG A 250 -16.75 32.04 13.04
CA ARG A 250 -15.70 32.18 12.01
C ARG A 250 -16.22 32.72 10.68
N CYS A 251 -17.35 32.22 10.19
CA CYS A 251 -17.91 32.67 8.91
C CYS A 251 -19.10 33.62 9.05
N GLY A 252 -19.54 33.93 10.28
CA GLY A 252 -20.65 34.83 10.54
C GLY A 252 -22.02 34.31 10.07
N SER A 253 -22.12 33.07 9.59
CA SER A 253 -23.38 32.52 9.08
C SER A 253 -24.16 31.75 10.16
N TRP A 254 -25.47 31.94 10.20
CA TRP A 254 -26.41 31.13 10.97
C TRP A 254 -26.61 29.76 10.31
N LYS A 255 -26.40 28.68 11.05
CA LYS A 255 -26.52 27.30 10.55
C LYS A 255 -27.26 26.40 11.52
N SER A 256 -27.92 25.35 11.02
CA SER A 256 -28.59 24.36 11.87
C SER A 256 -27.60 23.62 12.78
N GLN A 257 -28.09 23.08 13.89
CA GLN A 257 -27.27 22.36 14.88
C GLN A 257 -26.44 21.21 14.28
N SER A 258 -26.98 20.51 13.27
CA SER A 258 -26.30 19.39 12.59
C SER A 258 -25.02 19.81 11.86
N GLN A 259 -24.86 21.10 11.56
CA GLN A 259 -23.67 21.67 10.94
C GLN A 259 -22.55 21.98 11.93
N TYR A 260 -22.71 21.64 13.22
CA TYR A 260 -21.71 21.80 14.27
C TYR A 260 -21.29 20.45 14.85
N SER A 261 -20.04 20.36 15.28
CA SER A 261 -19.56 19.21 16.05
C SER A 261 -19.92 19.36 17.52
N LYS A 262 -20.30 18.26 18.17
CA LYS A 262 -20.59 18.25 19.61
C LYS A 262 -19.30 18.45 20.43
N ARG A 263 -19.37 19.18 21.53
CA ARG A 263 -18.29 19.37 22.51
C ARG A 263 -18.87 19.36 23.92
N LYS A 264 -18.58 18.31 24.69
CA LYS A 264 -19.11 18.11 26.06
C LYS A 264 -18.83 19.28 27.02
N ALA A 265 -17.67 19.93 26.86
CA ALA A 265 -17.25 21.04 27.72
C ALA A 265 -17.90 22.39 27.36
N SER A 266 -18.67 22.47 26.28
CA SER A 266 -19.39 23.70 25.93
C SER A 266 -20.72 23.75 26.67
N SER A 267 -21.14 24.92 27.15
CA SER A 267 -22.43 25.10 27.85
C SER A 267 -23.63 24.64 27.00
N ASN A 268 -23.56 24.85 25.68
CA ASN A 268 -24.59 24.42 24.72
C ASN A 268 -24.27 23.05 24.06
N GLY A 269 -23.19 22.38 24.46
CA GLY A 269 -22.77 21.12 23.86
C GLY A 269 -22.25 21.20 22.42
N LEU A 270 -22.07 22.39 21.84
CA LEU A 270 -21.64 22.60 20.44
C LEU A 270 -20.29 23.34 20.36
N ARG A 271 -19.54 23.12 19.27
CA ARG A 271 -18.42 24.01 18.92
C ARG A 271 -18.93 25.37 18.43
N ALA A 272 -18.15 26.43 18.69
CA ALA A 272 -18.45 27.78 18.22
C ALA A 272 -18.32 27.93 16.70
N THR A 273 -17.47 27.12 16.07
CA THR A 273 -17.27 27.07 14.62
C THR A 273 -18.06 25.93 13.99
N CYS A 274 -18.61 26.16 12.80
CA CYS A 274 -19.28 25.11 12.04
C CYS A 274 -18.28 24.04 11.57
N LYS A 275 -18.78 22.89 11.11
CA LYS A 275 -17.99 21.76 10.61
C LYS A 275 -17.08 22.17 9.45
N GLN A 276 -17.61 22.92 8.47
CA GLN A 276 -16.84 23.40 7.32
C GLN A 276 -15.68 24.29 7.77
N CYS A 277 -15.96 25.35 8.51
CA CYS A 277 -14.91 26.24 9.03
C CYS A 277 -13.89 25.50 9.91
N SER A 278 -14.30 24.47 10.63
CA SER A 278 -13.36 23.65 11.42
C SER A 278 -12.48 22.81 10.50
N TYR A 279 -13.06 22.21 9.46
CA TYR A 279 -12.36 21.45 8.43
C TYR A 279 -11.38 22.34 7.66
N ASP A 280 -11.75 23.56 7.27
CA ASP A 280 -10.87 24.46 6.51
C ASP A 280 -9.62 24.86 7.33
N VAL A 281 -9.78 25.14 8.63
CA VAL A 281 -8.63 25.41 9.53
C VAL A 281 -7.77 24.17 9.68
N GLU A 282 -8.39 23.01 9.92
CA GLU A 282 -7.64 21.76 10.11
C GLU A 282 -6.90 21.38 8.82
N SER A 283 -7.56 21.47 7.67
CA SER A 283 -6.98 21.24 6.35
C SER A 283 -5.81 22.19 6.10
N ALA A 284 -5.99 23.50 6.23
CA ALA A 284 -4.92 24.48 6.05
C ALA A 284 -3.73 24.25 6.99
N TRP A 285 -3.98 23.89 8.25
CA TRP A 285 -2.93 23.53 9.20
C TRP A 285 -2.21 22.24 8.79
N LEU A 286 -2.95 21.21 8.38
CA LEU A 286 -2.40 19.94 7.90
C LEU A 286 -1.66 20.08 6.56
N GLN A 287 -1.87 21.14 5.78
CA GLN A 287 -1.03 21.46 4.61
C GLN A 287 0.36 21.95 5.02
N THR A 288 0.55 22.39 6.27
CA THR A 288 1.87 22.81 6.76
C THR A 288 2.72 21.62 7.17
N LEU A 289 4.04 21.72 6.98
CA LEU A 289 5.02 20.72 7.43
C LEU A 289 4.84 20.36 8.92
N ARG A 290 4.70 21.38 9.77
CA ARG A 290 4.44 21.20 11.22
C ARG A 290 3.14 20.45 11.47
N GLY A 291 2.03 20.90 10.86
CA GLY A 291 0.73 20.33 11.14
C GLY A 291 0.61 18.87 10.71
N HIS A 292 1.12 18.54 9.53
CA HIS A 292 1.20 17.15 9.09
C HIS A 292 2.13 16.30 9.96
N GLY A 293 3.32 16.79 10.31
CA GLY A 293 4.25 16.11 11.20
C GLY A 293 3.63 15.76 12.57
N ILE A 294 2.98 16.75 13.22
CA ILE A 294 2.26 16.53 14.48
C ILE A 294 1.12 15.52 14.32
N ARG A 295 0.41 15.53 13.19
CA ARG A 295 -0.65 14.56 12.91
C ARG A 295 -0.10 13.14 12.77
N LEU A 296 1.05 12.97 12.11
CA LEU A 296 1.74 11.68 12.02
C LEU A 296 2.16 11.18 13.40
N LEU A 297 2.81 12.02 14.22
CA LEU A 297 3.21 11.66 15.59
C LEU A 297 2.04 11.27 16.47
N THR A 298 0.94 12.03 16.41
CA THR A 298 -0.28 11.72 17.15
C THR A 298 -0.82 10.34 16.75
N THR A 299 -0.82 10.03 15.46
CA THR A 299 -1.29 8.74 14.94
C THR A 299 -0.35 7.61 15.36
N ALA A 300 0.97 7.81 15.26
CA ALA A 300 1.99 6.85 15.66
C ALA A 300 1.93 6.57 17.17
N ARG A 301 1.76 7.59 18.01
CA ARG A 301 1.58 7.44 19.47
C ARG A 301 0.32 6.66 19.82
N GLN A 302 -0.80 6.95 19.16
CA GLN A 302 -2.05 6.18 19.35
C GLN A 302 -1.90 4.72 18.95
N ARG A 303 -1.15 4.44 17.89
CA ARG A 303 -0.81 3.08 17.49
C ARG A 303 0.08 2.43 18.54
N ALA A 304 1.11 3.14 19.03
CA ALA A 304 2.05 2.65 20.04
C ALA A 304 1.33 2.22 21.32
N GLY A 305 0.40 3.03 21.82
CA GLY A 305 -0.39 2.70 23.00
C GLY A 305 -1.37 1.53 22.82
N LYS A 306 -1.56 1.01 21.60
CA LYS A 306 -2.40 -0.16 21.31
C LYS A 306 -1.59 -1.37 20.83
N GLY A 307 -0.32 -1.17 20.49
CA GLY A 307 0.54 -2.19 19.91
C GLY A 307 1.18 -3.08 20.97
N THR A 308 1.68 -4.23 20.54
CA THR A 308 2.46 -5.16 21.37
C THR A 308 3.97 -5.01 21.11
N TRP A 309 4.43 -3.79 20.84
CA TRP A 309 5.81 -3.51 20.45
C TRP A 309 6.71 -3.34 21.67
N THR A 310 7.98 -3.64 21.49
CA THR A 310 9.00 -3.42 22.52
C THR A 310 9.40 -1.95 22.56
N GLY A 311 9.72 -1.44 23.76
CA GLY A 311 10.17 -0.07 24.00
C GLY A 311 9.05 0.96 24.23
N SER A 312 9.45 2.18 24.55
CA SER A 312 8.55 3.34 24.72
C SER A 312 8.54 4.20 23.46
N PHE A 313 7.39 4.82 23.17
CA PHE A 313 7.29 5.78 22.07
C PHE A 313 8.20 6.98 22.37
N ALA A 314 9.20 7.20 21.51
CA ALA A 314 10.22 8.23 21.67
C ALA A 314 10.50 8.94 20.34
N LEU A 315 9.43 9.48 19.74
CA LEU A 315 9.53 10.38 18.59
C LEU A 315 8.86 11.71 18.92
N ASP A 316 9.54 12.79 18.60
CA ASP A 316 8.96 14.13 18.59
C ASP A 316 9.00 14.78 17.19
N LEU A 317 8.63 16.07 17.13
CA LEU A 317 8.60 16.80 15.87
C LEU A 317 10.00 17.03 15.32
N ASP A 318 10.98 17.33 16.18
CA ASP A 318 12.35 17.60 15.75
C ASP A 318 13.02 16.34 15.21
N ASP A 319 12.69 15.16 15.74
CA ASP A 319 13.10 13.88 15.16
C ASP A 319 12.59 13.72 13.72
N LEU A 320 11.30 13.99 13.46
CA LEU A 320 10.73 13.90 12.11
C LEU A 320 11.37 14.92 11.16
N LEU A 321 11.56 16.16 11.61
CA LEU A 321 12.19 17.20 10.79
C LEU A 321 13.66 16.88 10.53
N GLY A 322 14.36 16.30 11.52
CA GLY A 322 15.72 15.79 11.39
C GLY A 322 15.81 14.66 10.38
N MET A 323 14.93 13.66 10.45
CA MET A 323 14.83 12.60 9.44
C MET A 323 14.59 13.17 8.03
N LEU A 324 13.66 14.14 7.89
CA LEU A 324 13.37 14.74 6.60
C LEU A 324 14.58 15.44 6.00
N TRP A 325 15.33 16.16 6.83
CA TRP A 325 16.57 16.82 6.43
C TRP A 325 17.66 15.81 6.05
N LEU A 326 17.90 14.80 6.89
CA LEU A 326 18.90 13.76 6.67
C LEU A 326 18.62 12.96 5.39
N GLN A 327 17.35 12.74 5.07
CA GLN A 327 16.92 12.11 3.81
C GLN A 327 16.83 13.09 2.63
N GLY A 328 17.29 14.33 2.77
CA GLY A 328 17.26 15.34 1.71
C GLY A 328 15.85 15.65 1.17
N GLY A 329 14.81 15.49 1.98
CA GLY A 329 13.41 15.66 1.57
C GLY A 329 12.86 14.50 0.73
N ARG A 330 13.49 13.32 0.75
CA ARG A 330 13.13 12.19 -0.12
C ARG A 330 12.68 10.96 0.66
N CYS A 331 11.92 10.11 -0.01
CA CYS A 331 11.49 8.82 0.50
C CYS A 331 12.68 7.90 0.73
N TYR A 332 12.79 7.32 1.93
CA TYR A 332 13.90 6.46 2.32
C TYR A 332 14.12 5.25 1.40
N TYR A 333 13.05 4.67 0.85
CA TYR A 333 13.15 3.50 -0.04
C TYR A 333 13.37 3.88 -1.50
N SER A 334 12.66 4.88 -2.00
CA SER A 334 12.53 5.13 -3.45
C SER A 334 13.20 6.39 -3.95
N GLY A 335 13.66 7.28 -3.07
CA GLY A 335 14.28 8.54 -3.45
C GLY A 335 13.30 9.57 -4.04
N VAL A 336 12.00 9.25 -4.17
CA VAL A 336 11.00 10.22 -4.63
C VAL A 336 10.89 11.40 -3.63
N PRO A 337 10.76 12.65 -4.09
CA PRO A 337 10.50 13.79 -3.21
C PRO A 337 9.25 13.58 -2.37
N LEU A 338 9.36 13.92 -1.09
CA LEU A 338 8.27 13.82 -0.13
C LEU A 338 7.46 15.12 -0.10
N HIS A 339 6.15 14.99 -0.20
CA HIS A 339 5.22 16.12 -0.03
C HIS A 339 4.68 16.16 1.40
N CYS A 340 4.55 17.37 1.94
CA CYS A 340 4.06 17.61 3.30
C CYS A 340 2.58 17.99 3.36
N ALA A 341 1.94 18.03 2.18
CA ALA A 341 0.58 18.50 1.98
C ALA A 341 -0.45 17.39 2.31
N ALA A 342 -1.27 17.60 3.35
CA ALA A 342 -2.41 16.72 3.62
C ALA A 342 -3.54 16.94 2.61
N GLY A 343 -3.46 16.30 1.44
CA GLY A 343 -4.48 16.40 0.41
C GLY A 343 -4.33 15.31 -0.64
N PRO A 344 -4.93 15.47 -1.84
CA PRO A 344 -4.74 14.54 -2.96
C PRO A 344 -3.33 14.66 -3.60
N ALA A 345 -2.31 15.06 -2.84
CA ALA A 345 -0.93 15.15 -3.30
C ALA A 345 -0.27 13.76 -3.34
N HIS A 346 0.45 13.44 -4.41
CA HIS A 346 1.26 12.23 -4.47
C HIS A 346 2.47 12.32 -3.52
N TRP A 347 3.01 11.16 -3.15
CA TRP A 347 4.26 11.06 -2.38
C TRP A 347 4.20 11.78 -1.02
N VAL A 348 3.00 11.84 -0.42
CA VAL A 348 2.84 12.39 0.92
C VAL A 348 3.61 11.53 1.89
N TRP A 349 4.47 12.14 2.68
CA TRP A 349 5.26 11.41 3.65
C TRP A 349 4.46 10.77 4.78
N SER A 350 4.95 9.63 5.24
CA SER A 350 4.52 8.85 6.39
C SER A 350 5.73 8.32 7.15
N ILE A 351 5.52 7.99 8.43
CA ILE A 351 6.50 7.29 9.27
C ILE A 351 6.39 5.79 8.97
N GLU A 352 7.52 5.16 8.68
CA GLU A 352 7.68 3.70 8.58
C GLU A 352 8.70 3.22 9.60
N ARG A 353 8.47 2.02 10.15
CA ARG A 353 9.39 1.37 11.07
C ARG A 353 10.28 0.42 10.29
N LEU A 354 11.58 0.42 10.58
CA LEU A 354 12.53 -0.50 9.99
C LEU A 354 12.39 -1.91 10.58
N ASP A 355 12.13 -1.99 11.88
CA ASP A 355 11.76 -3.21 12.60
C ASP A 355 10.35 -3.07 13.17
N ASN A 356 9.44 -3.97 12.77
CA ASN A 356 8.07 -3.99 13.25
C ASN A 356 7.92 -4.50 14.69
N SER A 357 8.94 -5.14 15.25
CA SER A 357 8.95 -5.61 16.64
C SER A 357 9.20 -4.46 17.63
N VAL A 358 9.93 -3.44 17.19
CA VAL A 358 10.26 -2.24 17.96
C VAL A 358 9.21 -1.15 17.71
N THR A 359 8.95 -0.34 18.74
CA THR A 359 8.04 0.81 18.65
C THR A 359 8.63 1.95 17.80
N TYR A 360 7.98 3.10 17.81
CA TYR A 360 8.45 4.29 17.10
C TYR A 360 9.54 5.01 17.90
N THR A 361 10.78 4.90 17.43
CA THR A 361 11.96 5.63 17.92
C THR A 361 12.70 6.27 16.74
N LYS A 362 13.59 7.22 17.00
CA LYS A 362 14.38 7.92 15.97
C LYS A 362 15.25 6.95 15.16
N GLU A 363 15.80 5.92 15.80
CA GLU A 363 16.70 4.94 15.20
C GLU A 363 15.95 3.86 14.43
N ASN A 364 14.69 3.59 14.80
CA ASN A 364 13.85 2.57 14.17
C ASN A 364 12.89 3.14 13.13
N CYS A 365 12.87 4.45 12.90
CA CYS A 365 11.93 5.09 11.98
C CYS A 365 12.63 5.80 10.83
N VAL A 366 11.95 5.79 9.70
CA VAL A 366 12.32 6.53 8.49
C VAL A 366 11.06 7.15 7.89
N LEU A 367 11.26 8.12 6.99
CA LEU A 367 10.17 8.77 6.27
C LEU A 367 10.04 8.17 4.87
N ILE A 368 8.85 7.70 4.55
CA ILE A 368 8.54 7.11 3.25
C ILE A 368 7.37 7.84 2.61
N ALA A 369 7.27 7.76 1.29
CA ALA A 369 6.04 8.15 0.61
C ALA A 369 4.92 7.17 0.98
N GLN A 370 3.70 7.67 1.21
CA GLN A 370 2.56 6.89 1.67
C GLN A 370 2.21 5.74 0.72
N GLU A 371 2.49 5.88 -0.57
CA GLU A 371 2.40 4.83 -1.58
C GLU A 371 3.17 3.56 -1.19
N PHE A 372 4.29 3.70 -0.46
CA PHE A 372 5.12 2.58 -0.01
C PHE A 372 4.70 2.04 1.36
N GLN A 373 3.68 2.62 2.00
CA GLN A 373 3.16 2.15 3.29
C GLN A 373 2.10 1.07 3.09
N THR A 374 2.55 -0.14 2.78
CA THR A 374 1.68 -1.31 2.67
C THR A 374 1.39 -1.94 4.02
N SER A 375 0.28 -2.67 4.12
CA SER A 375 -0.03 -3.42 5.34
C SER A 375 0.94 -4.59 5.49
N ASP A 376 1.50 -4.75 6.67
CA ASP A 376 2.18 -5.98 7.04
C ASP A 376 1.15 -7.12 7.10
N HIS A 377 1.39 -8.13 6.26
CA HIS A 377 0.59 -9.34 6.19
C HIS A 377 1.32 -10.58 6.71
N SER A 378 2.57 -10.42 7.19
CA SER A 378 3.17 -11.46 8.00
C SER A 378 2.27 -11.68 9.20
N ARG A 379 1.93 -12.94 9.49
CA ARG A 379 1.11 -13.29 10.66
C ARG A 379 1.88 -13.13 11.98
N ASN A 380 2.94 -12.34 11.97
CA ASN A 380 3.84 -12.21 13.09
C ASN A 380 3.16 -11.41 14.18
N ARG A 381 2.63 -12.15 15.16
CA ARG A 381 2.82 -11.78 16.56
C ARG A 381 4.32 -11.56 16.75
N ALA A 382 4.73 -10.56 17.54
CA ALA A 382 6.10 -10.05 17.69
C ALA A 382 7.21 -11.08 18.06
N ALA A 383 6.91 -12.38 18.07
CA ALA A 383 7.83 -13.48 18.39
C ALA A 383 8.63 -14.01 17.18
N TYR A 384 8.31 -13.61 15.95
CA TYR A 384 9.03 -14.07 14.74
C TYR A 384 9.48 -12.88 13.88
N PRO A 385 10.70 -12.91 13.30
CA PRO A 385 11.17 -11.87 12.40
C PRO A 385 10.19 -11.67 11.24
N VAL A 386 10.02 -10.43 10.81
CA VAL A 386 9.12 -10.04 9.72
C VAL A 386 9.53 -10.75 8.43
N PHE A 387 8.82 -11.82 8.04
CA PHE A 387 9.18 -12.64 6.87
C PHE A 387 8.14 -12.50 5.76
N GLY A 388 8.61 -12.32 4.51
CA GLY A 388 7.78 -12.41 3.31
C GLY A 388 6.71 -11.32 3.19
N THR A 389 6.95 -10.13 3.75
CA THR A 389 5.93 -9.09 3.77
C THR A 389 5.79 -8.40 2.43
N ALA A 390 4.59 -7.87 2.19
CA ALA A 390 4.31 -6.91 1.13
C ALA A 390 4.94 -5.54 1.42
N GLN A 391 5.77 -5.40 2.47
CA GLN A 391 6.47 -4.16 2.78
C GLN A 391 7.53 -3.89 1.73
N TRP A 392 7.75 -2.61 1.51
CA TRP A 392 8.79 -2.13 0.61
C TRP A 392 10.13 -2.13 1.30
N SER A 393 11.17 -2.42 0.52
CA SER A 393 12.57 -2.26 0.90
C SER A 393 13.30 -1.54 -0.24
N ARG A 394 14.50 -1.02 0.02
CA ARG A 394 15.37 -0.48 -1.04
C ARG A 394 15.68 -1.52 -2.11
N SER A 395 15.88 -2.78 -1.71
CA SER A 395 16.13 -3.89 -2.65
C SER A 395 14.95 -4.04 -3.62
N LYS A 396 13.72 -4.11 -3.11
CA LYS A 396 12.52 -4.22 -3.95
C LYS A 396 12.35 -3.01 -4.88
N VAL A 397 12.54 -1.80 -4.36
CA VAL A 397 12.50 -0.58 -5.20
C VAL A 397 13.52 -0.69 -6.33
N ASN A 398 14.76 -1.07 -6.02
CA ASN A 398 15.82 -1.18 -7.01
C ASN A 398 15.55 -2.27 -8.05
N GLN A 399 14.84 -3.34 -7.69
CA GLN A 399 14.42 -4.35 -8.65
C GLN A 399 13.33 -3.84 -9.60
N VAL A 400 12.40 -3.00 -9.12
CA VAL A 400 11.32 -2.45 -9.95
C VAL A 400 11.81 -1.33 -10.86
N TRP A 401 12.64 -0.43 -10.33
CA TRP A 401 12.99 0.84 -10.98
C TRP A 401 14.47 0.99 -11.28
N GLY A 402 15.29 -0.03 -11.03
CA GLY A 402 16.76 0.04 -11.14
C GLY A 402 17.40 0.74 -9.93
N LEU A 403 18.72 0.62 -9.81
CA LEU A 403 19.49 1.22 -8.73
C LEU A 403 19.22 2.72 -8.62
N TYR A 404 18.81 3.15 -7.43
CA TYR A 404 18.90 4.55 -7.04
C TYR A 404 20.34 4.83 -6.63
N HIS A 405 21.07 5.62 -7.43
CA HIS A 405 22.43 6.01 -7.11
C HIS A 405 22.44 6.96 -5.91
N GLU A 406 22.87 6.46 -4.75
CA GLU A 406 23.05 7.25 -3.53
C GLU A 406 24.15 8.32 -3.66
N ASP A 407 24.93 8.30 -4.75
CA ASP A 407 26.01 9.25 -5.03
C ASP A 407 25.52 10.71 -5.12
N CYS A 408 24.22 10.94 -5.27
CA CYS A 408 23.63 12.28 -5.16
C CYS A 408 23.53 12.79 -3.70
N GLU A 409 23.39 11.91 -2.70
CA GLU A 409 23.29 12.31 -1.28
C GLU A 409 24.66 12.61 -0.64
N ALA A 410 25.70 11.86 -1.03
CA ALA A 410 27.05 12.06 -0.49
C ALA A 410 27.65 13.45 -0.79
N ARG A 411 27.17 14.13 -1.85
CA ARG A 411 27.64 15.48 -2.22
C ARG A 411 27.01 16.60 -1.41
N VAL A 412 25.77 16.43 -0.92
CA VAL A 412 25.08 17.49 -0.15
C VAL A 412 25.59 17.52 1.30
N VAL A 413 25.85 16.36 1.90
CA VAL A 413 26.29 16.29 3.31
C VAL A 413 27.76 16.63 3.48
N ARG A 414 28.63 16.29 2.51
CA ARG A 414 30.07 16.59 2.61
C ARG A 414 30.43 18.06 2.37
N GLY A 415 29.51 18.86 1.84
CA GLY A 415 29.70 20.29 1.58
C GLY A 415 29.12 21.23 2.64
N LEU A 416 28.40 20.71 3.65
CA LEU A 416 27.83 21.55 4.70
C LEU A 416 28.79 21.63 5.90
N PRO A 417 29.04 22.83 6.45
CA PRO A 417 29.83 22.96 7.67
C PRO A 417 29.16 22.15 8.78
N ARG A 418 29.96 21.37 9.51
CA ARG A 418 29.47 20.67 10.71
C ARG A 418 28.90 21.74 11.65
N PRO A 419 27.67 21.58 12.17
CA PRO A 419 27.16 22.50 13.17
C PRO A 419 28.13 22.51 14.35
N SER A 420 28.58 23.71 14.72
CA SER A 420 29.48 23.99 15.85
C SER A 420 28.87 23.61 17.19
#